data_AF-A0A419YSB7-F1
#
_entry.id   AF-A0A419YSB7-F1
#
_cell.length_a   1.000
_cell.length_b   1.000
_cell.length_c   1.000
_cell.angle_alpha   90.00
_cell.angle_beta   90.00
_cell.angle_gamma   90.00
#
_symmetry.space_group_name_H-M   'P 1'
#
loop_
_entity.id
_entity.type
_entity.pdbx_description
1 polymer ?
#
loop_
_entity_poly.entity_id
_entity_poly.type
_entity_poly.pdbx_seq_one_letter_code
_entity_poly.pdbx_strand_id
1 'polypeptide(L)'
;MDTDAETNADGTAGSAPLRGGTPRVEGGVVDAQQWETVRRLAAWLAEGSTQPPEMQRVLQCLKLSEEAGEVAEAVIGALGQNPRKGFSHTWDDVAGELCDVVITALVALTRVHPDPAAAFDVHLAKVAARVLPAADGADGPPAADRE
;
A
#
# COMPACT_ATOMS: atom_id res chain seq x y z
N MET A 1 15.99 60.85 -13.77
CA MET A 1 16.81 60.89 -14.98
C MET A 1 17.03 59.45 -15.40
N ASP A 2 16.01 58.77 -15.89
CA ASP A 2 15.31 58.89 -17.20
C ASP A 2 15.67 57.58 -17.93
N THR A 3 14.81 56.55 -17.85
CA THR A 3 13.78 56.16 -18.83
C THR A 3 14.30 55.83 -20.23
N ASP A 4 14.11 54.54 -20.55
CA ASP A 4 13.59 53.96 -21.79
C ASP A 4 14.43 53.94 -23.08
N ALA A 5 14.66 52.72 -23.56
CA ALA A 5 14.53 52.38 -24.98
C ALA A 5 14.12 50.91 -25.13
N GLU A 6 12.83 50.70 -25.38
CA GLU A 6 12.26 49.50 -25.98
C GLU A 6 12.87 49.23 -27.37
N THR A 7 12.98 47.96 -27.74
CA THR A 7 12.78 47.55 -29.14
C THR A 7 12.15 46.15 -29.16
N ASN A 8 10.92 46.08 -29.67
CA ASN A 8 10.15 44.87 -29.96
C ASN A 8 10.40 44.41 -31.40
N ALA A 9 10.50 43.10 -31.63
CA ALA A 9 10.16 42.36 -32.86
C ALA A 9 10.15 40.86 -32.50
N ASP A 10 8.99 40.25 -32.26
CA ASP A 10 8.05 39.61 -33.21
C ASP A 10 8.49 38.22 -33.72
N GLY A 11 7.56 37.27 -33.57
CA GLY A 11 7.41 36.08 -34.41
C GLY A 11 8.39 34.93 -34.24
N THR A 12 8.01 33.88 -33.51
CA THR A 12 7.72 32.53 -34.09
C THR A 12 7.30 31.57 -32.98
N ALA A 13 6.07 31.07 -33.10
CA ALA A 13 5.53 29.97 -32.31
C ALA A 13 6.34 28.69 -32.58
N GLY A 14 6.99 28.16 -31.55
CA GLY A 14 7.66 26.86 -31.57
C GLY A 14 7.01 25.94 -30.55
N SER A 15 6.33 24.91 -31.05
CA SER A 15 5.59 23.86 -30.33
C SER A 15 6.24 23.42 -29.01
N ALA A 16 5.51 23.60 -27.92
CA ALA A 16 5.77 22.85 -26.69
C ALA A 16 5.43 21.37 -26.94
N PRO A 17 6.34 20.42 -26.67
CA PRO A 17 5.95 19.03 -26.67
C PRO A 17 5.01 18.82 -25.48
N LEU A 18 3.79 18.35 -25.78
CA LEU A 18 2.92 17.71 -24.82
C LEU A 18 3.69 16.51 -24.25
N ARG A 19 4.45 16.73 -23.17
CA ARG A 19 4.85 15.64 -22.29
C ARG A 19 3.55 15.16 -21.66
N GLY A 20 2.97 14.14 -22.29
CA GLY A 20 2.08 13.21 -21.61
C GLY A 20 2.85 12.66 -20.43
N GLY A 21 2.67 13.30 -19.28
CA GLY A 21 2.97 12.67 -18.01
C GLY A 21 2.09 11.45 -17.96
N THR A 22 2.69 10.27 -18.07
CA THR A 22 2.08 9.07 -17.51
C THR A 22 1.61 9.46 -16.11
N PRO A 23 0.35 9.23 -15.72
CA PRO A 23 -0.06 9.43 -14.35
C PRO A 23 0.90 8.56 -13.52
N ARG A 24 1.79 9.21 -12.76
CA ARG A 24 2.44 8.54 -11.67
C ARG A 24 1.28 8.15 -10.77
N VAL A 25 1.03 6.85 -10.64
CA VAL A 25 0.12 6.33 -9.64
C VAL A 25 0.78 6.62 -8.29
N GLU A 26 0.67 7.87 -7.84
CA GLU A 26 1.05 8.27 -6.49
C GLU A 26 -0.02 7.72 -5.57
N GLY A 27 0.28 6.58 -4.95
CA GLY A 27 -0.55 5.97 -3.93
C GLY A 27 -0.88 4.51 -4.19
N GLY A 28 0.14 3.65 -4.18
CA GLY A 28 -0.09 2.30 -3.65
C GLY A 28 -0.55 2.46 -2.19
N VAL A 29 -1.44 1.58 -1.72
CA VAL A 29 -1.92 1.62 -0.31
C VAL A 29 -0.75 1.56 0.67
N VAL A 30 0.35 0.93 0.24
CA VAL A 30 1.66 1.00 0.88
C VAL A 30 2.57 1.87 -0.01
N ASP A 31 3.08 2.98 0.54
CA ASP A 31 3.91 3.91 -0.20
C ASP A 31 5.36 3.42 -0.40
N ALA A 32 6.15 4.16 -1.19
CA ALA A 32 7.53 3.80 -1.50
C ALA A 32 8.45 3.72 -0.26
N GLN A 33 8.25 4.58 0.74
CA GLN A 33 9.03 4.60 1.97
C GLN A 33 8.68 3.42 2.88
N GLN A 34 7.39 3.07 2.96
CA GLN A 34 6.91 1.90 3.69
C GLN A 34 7.46 0.62 3.06
N TRP A 35 7.41 0.49 1.73
CA TRP A 35 8.02 -0.65 1.03
C TRP A 35 9.52 -0.76 1.25
N GLU A 36 10.23 0.37 1.31
CA GLU A 36 11.65 0.37 1.64
C GLU A 36 11.91 -0.13 3.06
N THR A 37 11.06 0.28 4.01
CA THR A 37 11.11 -0.23 5.38
C THR A 37 10.87 -1.74 5.42
N VAL A 38 9.85 -2.26 4.71
CA VAL A 38 9.57 -3.69 4.61
C VAL A 38 10.77 -4.46 4.02
N ARG A 39 11.41 -3.94 2.97
CA ARG A 39 12.61 -4.57 2.39
C ARG A 39 13.77 -4.62 3.38
N ARG A 40 13.99 -3.55 4.15
CA ARG A 40 15.02 -3.52 5.19
C ARG A 40 14.74 -4.54 6.30
N LEU A 41 13.47 -4.70 6.71
CA LEU A 41 13.07 -5.75 7.66
C LEU A 41 13.33 -7.15 7.10
N ALA A 42 12.98 -7.39 5.83
CA ALA A 42 13.24 -8.67 5.18
C ALA A 42 14.75 -8.99 5.10
N ALA A 43 15.58 -8.00 4.77
CA ALA A 43 17.03 -8.13 4.74
C ALA A 43 17.61 -8.43 6.12
N TRP A 44 17.21 -7.66 7.14
CA TRP A 44 17.65 -7.87 8.52
C TRP A 44 17.30 -9.28 9.05
N LEU A 45 16.08 -9.77 8.77
CA LEU A 45 15.68 -11.14 9.10
C LEU A 45 16.52 -12.20 8.37
N ALA A 46 16.89 -11.93 7.12
CA ALA A 46 17.73 -12.84 6.35
C ALA A 46 19.17 -12.91 6.88
N GLU A 47 19.73 -11.77 7.29
CA GLU A 47 21.06 -11.67 7.93
C GLU A 47 21.13 -12.44 9.25
N GLY A 48 20.04 -12.46 10.02
CA GLY A 48 19.94 -13.20 11.28
C GLY A 48 19.65 -14.70 11.14
N SER A 49 19.39 -15.20 9.93
CA SER A 49 18.95 -16.58 9.72
C SER A 49 20.09 -17.53 9.38
N THR A 50 20.07 -18.73 9.97
CA THR A 50 20.97 -19.85 9.58
C THR A 50 20.40 -20.71 8.46
N GLN A 51 19.19 -20.39 7.98
CA GLN A 51 18.47 -21.19 6.99
C GLN A 51 18.75 -20.72 5.55
N PRO A 52 18.71 -21.62 4.54
CA PRO A 52 18.84 -21.22 3.15
C PRO A 52 17.64 -20.37 2.68
N PRO A 53 17.80 -19.53 1.64
CA PRO A 53 16.74 -18.61 1.19
C PRO A 53 15.39 -19.27 0.88
N GLU A 54 15.40 -20.49 0.33
CA GLU A 54 14.18 -21.26 0.05
C GLU A 54 13.44 -21.62 1.34
N MET A 55 14.17 -22.07 2.38
CA MET A 55 13.58 -22.38 3.67
C MET A 55 13.12 -21.11 4.39
N GLN A 56 13.87 -20.01 4.30
CA GLN A 56 13.43 -18.72 4.87
C GLN A 56 12.09 -18.26 4.27
N ARG A 57 11.87 -18.48 2.97
CA ARG A 57 10.58 -18.21 2.32
C ARG A 57 9.46 -19.06 2.92
N VAL A 58 9.69 -20.36 3.10
CA VAL A 58 8.70 -21.26 3.72
C VAL A 58 8.39 -20.83 5.15
N LEU A 59 9.42 -20.60 5.96
CA LEU A 59 9.26 -20.18 7.36
C LEU A 59 8.54 -18.84 7.49
N GLN A 60 8.84 -17.88 6.61
CA GLN A 60 8.15 -16.59 6.61
C GLN A 60 6.67 -16.73 6.27
N CYS A 61 6.29 -17.64 5.37
CA CYS A 61 4.88 -17.94 5.12
C CYS A 61 4.22 -18.64 6.32
N LEU A 62 4.93 -19.54 7.01
CA LEU A 62 4.39 -20.22 8.20
C LEU A 62 4.18 -19.26 9.38
N LYS A 63 5.00 -18.21 9.50
CA LYS A 63 4.87 -17.15 10.52
C LYS A 63 3.48 -16.51 10.50
N LEU A 64 2.81 -16.43 9.35
CA LEU A 64 1.45 -15.90 9.24
C LEU A 64 0.45 -16.61 10.16
N SER A 65 0.61 -17.92 10.36
CA SER A 65 -0.28 -18.68 11.26
C SER A 65 -0.04 -18.34 12.73
N GLU A 66 1.17 -17.92 13.09
CA GLU A 66 1.51 -17.46 14.43
C GLU A 66 0.84 -16.10 14.69
N GLU A 67 1.05 -15.12 13.81
CA GLU A 67 0.44 -13.78 13.94
C GLU A 67 -1.09 -13.84 13.92
N ALA A 68 -1.69 -14.70 13.08
CA ALA A 68 -3.13 -14.92 13.08
C ALA A 68 -3.64 -15.54 14.40
N GLY A 69 -2.80 -16.34 15.07
CA GLY A 69 -3.07 -16.86 16.40
C GLY A 69 -3.03 -15.76 17.47
N GLU A 70 -2.10 -14.82 17.37
CA GLU A 70 -1.99 -13.67 18.27
C GLU A 70 -3.19 -12.72 18.11
N VAL A 71 -3.65 -12.46 16.88
CA VAL A 71 -4.93 -11.77 16.63
C VAL A 71 -6.09 -12.47 17.34
N ALA A 72 -6.16 -13.81 17.26
CA ALA A 72 -7.21 -14.57 17.91
C ALA A 72 -7.13 -14.46 19.44
N GLU A 73 -5.93 -14.52 20.02
CA GLU A 73 -5.71 -14.30 21.45
C GLU A 73 -6.14 -12.88 21.89
N ALA A 74 -5.75 -11.86 21.12
CA ALA A 74 -6.13 -10.48 21.37
C ALA A 74 -7.66 -10.29 21.34
N VAL A 75 -8.35 -10.87 20.34
CA VAL A 75 -9.82 -10.82 20.25
C VAL A 75 -10.49 -11.51 21.43
N ILE A 76 -10.03 -12.72 21.81
CA ILE A 76 -10.56 -13.44 22.97
C ILE A 76 -10.38 -12.60 24.25
N GLY A 77 -9.22 -11.94 24.38
CA GLY A 77 -8.92 -11.02 25.47
C GLY A 77 -9.81 -9.77 25.48
N ALA A 78 -10.05 -9.16 24.31
CA ALA A 78 -10.87 -7.97 24.15
C ALA A 78 -12.37 -8.24 24.39
N LEU A 79 -12.84 -9.44 24.09
CA LEU A 79 -14.21 -9.88 24.38
C LEU A 79 -14.40 -10.41 25.80
N GLY A 80 -13.31 -10.48 26.60
CA GLY A 80 -13.34 -11.04 27.95
C GLY A 80 -13.70 -12.52 28.01
N GLN A 81 -13.57 -13.26 26.90
CA GLN A 81 -14.05 -14.65 26.79
C GLN A 81 -13.09 -15.65 27.42
N ASN A 82 -11.91 -15.23 27.88
CA ASN A 82 -11.00 -16.08 28.64
C ASN A 82 -11.46 -16.18 30.10
N PRO A 83 -12.04 -17.30 30.57
CA PRO A 83 -12.61 -17.38 31.92
C PRO A 83 -11.56 -17.22 33.02
N ARG A 84 -10.28 -17.42 32.71
CA ARG A 84 -9.15 -17.31 33.65
C ARG A 84 -8.58 -15.89 33.74
N LYS A 85 -8.79 -15.05 32.72
CA LYS A 85 -8.19 -13.70 32.63
C LYS A 85 -9.21 -12.57 32.50
N GLY A 86 -10.48 -12.85 32.15
CA GLY A 86 -11.46 -11.80 31.84
C GLY A 86 -11.01 -10.93 30.67
N PHE A 87 -11.29 -9.63 30.74
CA PHE A 87 -10.77 -8.65 29.78
C PHE A 87 -9.26 -8.47 29.97
N SER A 88 -8.48 -9.03 29.04
CA SER A 88 -7.01 -8.95 29.08
C SER A 88 -6.40 -8.09 27.99
N HIS A 89 -7.19 -7.74 26.97
CA HIS A 89 -6.77 -6.94 25.82
C HIS A 89 -7.84 -5.90 25.50
N THR A 90 -7.46 -4.94 24.67
CA THR A 90 -8.29 -3.90 24.08
C THR A 90 -8.43 -4.14 22.57
N TRP A 91 -9.32 -3.39 21.91
CA TRP A 91 -9.37 -3.40 20.45
C TRP A 91 -8.15 -2.74 19.80
N ASP A 92 -7.42 -1.89 20.53
CA ASP A 92 -6.14 -1.34 20.05
C ASP A 92 -5.07 -2.43 20.01
N ASP A 93 -5.07 -3.36 20.98
CA ASP A 93 -4.17 -4.52 20.95
C ASP A 93 -4.49 -5.41 19.73
N VAL A 94 -5.79 -5.65 19.44
CA VAL A 94 -6.20 -6.37 18.22
C VAL A 94 -5.72 -5.65 16.95
N ALA A 95 -5.79 -4.33 16.91
CA ALA A 95 -5.28 -3.55 15.77
C ALA A 95 -3.76 -3.68 15.62
N GLY A 96 -3.01 -3.75 16.73
CA GLY A 96 -1.59 -4.06 16.76
C GLY A 96 -1.28 -5.41 16.11
N GLU A 97 -1.95 -6.47 16.57
CA GLU A 97 -1.74 -7.82 16.02
C GLU A 97 -2.11 -7.92 14.53
N LEU A 98 -3.15 -7.19 14.10
CA LEU A 98 -3.49 -7.10 12.67
C LEU A 98 -2.39 -6.40 11.86
N CYS A 99 -1.72 -5.40 12.42
CA CYS A 99 -0.56 -4.78 11.78
C CYS A 99 0.61 -5.77 11.67
N ASP A 100 0.84 -6.60 12.68
CA ASP A 100 1.88 -7.63 12.65
C ASP A 100 1.60 -8.70 11.59
N VAL A 101 0.33 -9.11 11.41
CA VAL A 101 -0.08 -9.95 10.26
C VAL A 101 0.24 -9.28 8.93
N VAL A 102 -0.13 -7.99 8.76
CA VAL A 102 0.10 -7.25 7.51
C VAL A 102 1.60 -7.13 7.23
N ILE A 103 2.40 -6.74 8.22
CA ILE A 103 3.86 -6.60 8.09
C ILE A 103 4.47 -7.95 7.72
N THR A 104 4.10 -9.03 8.43
CA THR A 104 4.56 -10.40 8.15
C THR A 104 4.20 -10.84 6.74
N ALA A 105 3.00 -10.52 6.25
CA ALA A 105 2.57 -10.81 4.88
C ALA A 105 3.36 -10.03 3.83
N LEU A 106 3.60 -8.73 4.04
CA LEU A 106 4.40 -7.91 3.13
C LEU A 106 5.86 -8.40 3.09
N VAL A 107 6.42 -8.74 4.24
CA VAL A 107 7.76 -9.32 4.40
C VAL A 107 7.85 -10.70 3.72
N ALA A 108 6.80 -11.53 3.78
CA ALA A 108 6.71 -12.76 2.99
C ALA A 108 6.65 -12.47 1.49
N LEU A 109 5.85 -11.46 1.08
CA LEU A 109 5.67 -11.08 -0.32
C LEU A 109 6.99 -10.68 -0.98
N THR A 110 7.87 -9.96 -0.26
CA THR A 110 9.23 -9.62 -0.76
C THR A 110 10.10 -10.84 -1.07
N ARG A 111 9.84 -12.00 -0.46
CA ARG A 111 10.64 -13.23 -0.66
C ARG A 111 10.08 -14.15 -1.75
N VAL A 112 8.82 -13.97 -2.13
CA VAL A 112 8.13 -14.84 -3.10
C VAL A 112 7.95 -14.17 -4.46
N HIS A 113 8.01 -12.84 -4.55
CA HIS A 113 7.78 -12.10 -5.78
C HIS A 113 8.91 -11.08 -6.06
N PRO A 114 9.41 -10.98 -7.30
CA PRO A 114 10.49 -10.04 -7.65
C PRO A 114 10.08 -8.55 -7.58
N ASP A 115 8.79 -8.26 -7.74
CA ASP A 115 8.21 -6.92 -7.59
C ASP A 115 7.00 -6.96 -6.64
N PRO A 116 7.23 -6.96 -5.32
CA PRO A 116 6.17 -7.18 -4.34
C PRO A 116 5.15 -6.02 -4.30
N ALA A 117 5.60 -4.79 -4.59
CA ALA A 117 4.73 -3.62 -4.63
C ALA A 117 3.73 -3.71 -5.78
N ALA A 118 4.22 -3.95 -7.00
CA ALA A 118 3.32 -4.10 -8.15
C ALA A 118 2.39 -5.31 -8.01
N ALA A 119 2.88 -6.43 -7.46
CA ALA A 119 2.04 -7.61 -7.21
C ALA A 119 0.88 -7.31 -6.25
N PHE A 120 1.15 -6.58 -5.17
CA PHE A 120 0.13 -6.15 -4.23
C PHE A 120 -0.89 -5.21 -4.88
N ASP A 121 -0.42 -4.16 -5.56
CA ASP A 121 -1.29 -3.16 -6.19
C ASP A 121 -2.21 -3.80 -7.25
N VAL A 122 -1.66 -4.65 -8.12
CA VAL A 122 -2.42 -5.38 -9.14
C VAL A 122 -3.46 -6.29 -8.50
N HIS A 123 -3.09 -7.03 -7.46
CA HIS A 123 -4.01 -7.95 -6.80
C HIS A 123 -5.14 -7.20 -6.08
N LEU A 124 -4.82 -6.11 -5.38
CA LEU A 124 -5.79 -5.28 -4.69
C LEU A 124 -6.76 -4.64 -5.68
N ALA A 125 -6.26 -4.04 -6.77
CA ALA A 125 -7.09 -3.46 -7.83
C ALA A 125 -8.04 -4.50 -8.45
N LYS A 126 -7.54 -5.72 -8.68
CA LYS A 126 -8.36 -6.84 -9.18
C LYS A 126 -9.47 -7.24 -8.21
N VAL A 127 -9.18 -7.30 -6.91
CA VAL A 127 -10.19 -7.63 -5.89
C VAL A 127 -11.21 -6.51 -5.78
N ALA A 128 -10.77 -5.24 -5.77
CA ALA A 128 -11.63 -4.06 -5.74
C ALA A 128 -12.59 -4.03 -6.93
N ALA A 129 -12.08 -4.18 -8.15
CA ALA A 129 -12.90 -4.18 -9.38
C ALA A 129 -13.94 -5.33 -9.43
N ARG A 130 -13.69 -6.43 -8.70
CA ARG A 130 -14.62 -7.56 -8.63
C ARG A 130 -15.77 -7.34 -7.65
N VAL A 131 -15.53 -6.60 -6.57
CA VAL A 131 -16.44 -6.55 -5.41
C VAL A 131 -17.08 -5.18 -5.22
N LEU A 132 -16.37 -4.11 -5.53
CA LEU A 132 -16.88 -2.75 -5.39
C LEU A 132 -17.69 -2.39 -6.66
N PRO A 133 -18.90 -1.82 -6.50
CA PRO A 133 -19.62 -1.23 -7.63
C PRO A 133 -18.72 -0.22 -8.34
N ALA A 134 -18.86 -0.07 -9.66
CA ALA A 134 -18.31 1.09 -10.34
C ALA A 134 -18.82 2.34 -9.60
N ALA A 135 -17.95 3.31 -9.33
CA ALA A 135 -18.38 4.55 -8.72
C ALA A 135 -19.42 5.20 -9.66
N ASP A 136 -20.69 5.09 -9.31
CA ASP A 136 -21.76 5.73 -10.07
C ASP A 136 -21.58 7.26 -9.97
N GLY A 137 -21.36 7.93 -11.10
CA GLY A 137 -21.82 9.32 -11.27
C GLY A 137 -20.83 10.48 -11.25
N ALA A 138 -19.57 10.33 -11.66
CA ALA A 138 -18.71 11.48 -12.00
C ALA A 138 -18.59 11.71 -13.52
N ASP A 139 -19.70 11.54 -14.26
CA ASP A 139 -19.91 12.15 -15.59
C ASP A 139 -21.36 11.88 -16.02
N GLY A 140 -22.31 12.60 -15.43
CA GLY A 140 -23.63 12.76 -16.06
C GLY A 140 -23.48 13.78 -17.19
N PRO A 141 -24.01 13.53 -18.40
CA PRO A 141 -23.93 14.53 -19.47
C PRO A 141 -24.58 15.85 -19.01
N PRO A 142 -24.01 17.01 -19.37
CA PRO A 142 -24.57 18.30 -18.95
C PRO A 142 -26.03 18.37 -19.40
N ALA A 143 -26.91 18.72 -18.47
CA ALA A 143 -28.32 18.91 -18.76
C ALA A 143 -28.45 19.92 -19.90
N ALA A 144 -28.99 19.47 -21.03
CA ALA A 144 -29.30 20.34 -22.14
C ALA A 144 -30.32 21.37 -21.67
N ASP A 145 -29.94 22.65 -21.77
CA ASP A 145 -30.82 23.78 -21.55
C ASP A 145 -32.08 23.62 -22.42
N ARG A 146 -33.25 23.65 -21.78
CA ARG A 146 -34.54 23.73 -22.46
C ARG A 146 -34.95 25.20 -22.51
N GLU A 147 -34.95 25.75 -23.73
CA GLU A 147 -35.72 26.95 -24.08
C GLU A 147 -37.23 26.65 -24.14
#